data_AF-A0A4R7JLG8-F1
#
_entry.id   AF-A0A4R7JLG8-F1
#
_cell.length_a   1.000
_cell.length_b   1.000
_cell.length_c   1.000
_cell.angle_alpha   90.00
_cell.angle_beta   90.00
_cell.angle_gamma   90.00
#
_symmetry.space_group_name_H-M   'P 1'
#
loop_
_entity.id
_entity.type
_entity.pdbx_description
1 polymer ?
#
loop_
_entity_poly.entity_id
_entity_poly.type
_entity_poly.pdbx_seq_one_letter_code
_entity_poly.pdbx_strand_id
1 'polypeptide(L)'
;MLLKSLWRKTSRSTAAAGEPEHGHPAGRFRLRDHLTYTGDYHLERLSKLLELRYHRQFPWNSDDHIRSMIQFASRVQDQDIQRELLLFYLNCSPTVQEYLKTGGIVDGSHYIHNAESGNGNSRP
;
A
#
# COMPACT_ATOMS: atom_id res chain seq x y z
N MET A 1 1.29 30.89 -1.40
CA MET A 1 1.89 30.11 -0.29
C MET A 1 2.62 28.92 -0.89
N LEU A 2 3.89 28.78 -0.56
CA LEU A 2 4.90 28.03 -1.31
C LEU A 2 5.32 26.81 -0.48
N LEU A 3 4.94 25.60 -0.88
CA LEU A 3 5.54 24.36 -0.34
C LEU A 3 5.79 23.36 -1.48
N LYS A 4 6.70 23.73 -2.38
CA LYS A 4 7.29 22.84 -3.38
C LYS A 4 8.81 22.89 -3.18
N SER A 5 9.36 22.01 -2.37
CA SER A 5 10.77 21.56 -2.49
C SER A 5 11.12 20.56 -1.40
N LEU A 6 12.14 19.75 -1.72
CA LEU A 6 12.64 18.56 -1.02
C LEU A 6 11.70 17.41 -1.39
N TRP A 7 12.07 16.37 -2.13
CA TRP A 7 13.25 15.52 -1.98
C TRP A 7 13.97 15.33 -3.32
N ARG A 8 15.16 15.92 -3.46
CA ARG A 8 16.20 15.45 -4.38
C ARG A 8 17.41 15.13 -3.54
N LYS A 9 18.11 14.05 -3.89
CA LYS A 9 19.49 13.70 -3.54
C LYS A 9 19.63 12.68 -2.40
N THR A 10 19.77 11.40 -2.77
CA THR A 10 21.07 10.69 -2.74
C THR A 10 20.89 9.33 -3.41
N SER A 11 21.22 9.25 -4.70
CA SER A 11 21.60 7.98 -5.31
C SER A 11 23.11 7.89 -5.23
N ARG A 12 23.62 6.97 -4.41
CA ARG A 12 24.95 6.40 -4.60
C ARG A 12 24.74 4.91 -4.82
N SER A 13 24.68 4.54 -6.09
CA SER A 13 24.76 3.16 -6.55
C SER A 13 26.16 2.65 -6.31
N THR A 14 26.31 1.56 -5.57
CA THR A 14 27.47 0.67 -5.69
C THR A 14 26.95 -0.66 -6.21
N ALA A 15 27.28 -0.93 -7.46
CA ALA A 15 27.11 -2.22 -8.10
C ALA A 15 28.02 -3.25 -7.42
N ALA A 16 27.46 -4.41 -7.09
CA ALA A 16 28.21 -5.65 -6.94
C ALA A 16 27.34 -6.78 -7.52
N ALA A 17 27.81 -7.32 -8.64
CA ALA A 17 27.23 -8.49 -9.30
C ALA A 17 27.53 -9.75 -8.46
N GLY A 18 26.55 -10.64 -8.36
CA GLY A 18 26.68 -11.97 -7.78
C GLY A 18 25.47 -12.84 -8.14
N GLU A 19 25.74 -13.95 -8.83
CA GLU A 19 24.83 -15.02 -9.29
C GLU A 19 24.11 -15.78 -8.14
N PRO A 20 23.07 -16.61 -8.43
CA PRO A 20 22.06 -17.02 -7.46
C PRO A 20 22.41 -18.33 -6.72
N GLU A 21 22.73 -18.24 -5.44
CA GLU A 21 22.80 -19.39 -4.53
C GLU A 21 21.44 -19.69 -3.89
N HIS A 22 21.05 -20.98 -3.94
CA HIS A 22 19.84 -21.55 -3.34
C HIS A 22 19.94 -21.66 -1.81
N GLY A 23 20.00 -20.53 -1.12
CA GLY A 23 19.89 -20.44 0.34
C GLY A 23 18.72 -19.53 0.72
N HIS A 24 17.88 -19.95 1.68
CA HIS A 24 16.90 -19.04 2.28
C HIS A 24 17.62 -17.81 2.86
N PRO A 25 17.43 -16.60 2.30
CA PRO A 25 18.25 -15.47 2.68
C PRO A 25 17.70 -14.89 3.98
N ALA A 26 18.49 -15.03 5.05
CA ALA A 26 18.49 -14.06 6.13
C ALA A 26 18.78 -12.69 5.51
N GLY A 27 17.73 -11.90 5.23
CA GLY A 27 17.87 -10.60 4.56
C GLY A 27 16.75 -10.21 3.60
N ARG A 28 15.81 -11.12 3.26
CA ARG A 28 14.61 -10.72 2.49
C ARG A 28 13.65 -9.97 3.41
N PHE A 29 13.32 -8.72 3.07
CA PHE A 29 12.32 -7.92 3.78
C PHE A 29 11.02 -8.72 3.92
N ARG A 30 10.55 -8.89 5.16
CA ARG A 30 9.29 -9.56 5.48
C ARG A 30 8.31 -8.53 5.98
N LEU A 31 7.23 -8.30 5.24
CA LEU A 31 6.26 -7.26 5.54
C LEU A 31 5.70 -7.43 6.95
N ARG A 32 5.31 -8.66 7.31
CA ARG A 32 4.73 -8.98 8.62
C ARG A 32 5.64 -8.64 9.81
N ASP A 33 6.95 -8.82 9.67
CA ASP A 33 7.92 -8.57 10.75
C ASP A 33 8.04 -7.07 11.08
N HIS A 34 7.51 -6.20 10.21
CA HIS A 34 7.57 -4.75 10.33
C HIS A 34 6.19 -4.10 10.52
N LEU A 35 5.12 -4.89 10.63
CA LEU A 35 3.78 -4.37 10.89
C LEU A 35 3.63 -3.94 12.36
N THR A 36 3.00 -2.80 12.56
CA THR A 36 2.51 -2.40 13.88
C THR A 36 1.23 -3.17 14.22
N TYR A 37 0.88 -3.27 15.50
CA TYR A 37 -0.40 -3.86 15.92
C TYR A 37 -1.60 -3.18 15.23
N THR A 38 -1.59 -1.85 15.16
CA THR A 38 -2.63 -1.07 14.47
C THR A 38 -2.64 -1.32 12.96
N GLY A 39 -1.46 -1.47 12.34
CA GLY A 39 -1.34 -1.84 10.93
C GLY A 39 -1.94 -3.23 10.65
N ASP A 40 -1.65 -4.21 11.50
CA ASP A 40 -2.21 -5.57 11.39
C ASP A 40 -3.75 -5.54 11.56
N TYR A 41 -4.28 -4.76 12.49
CA TYR A 41 -5.72 -4.54 12.66
C TYR A 41 -6.39 -3.98 11.39
N HIS A 42 -5.78 -3.00 10.73
CA HIS A 42 -6.33 -2.44 9.49
C HIS A 42 -6.26 -3.40 8.31
N LEU A 43 -5.18 -4.21 8.20
CA LEU A 43 -5.16 -5.32 7.24
C LEU A 43 -6.26 -6.33 7.54
N GLU A 44 -6.53 -6.59 8.83
CA GLU A 44 -7.58 -7.48 9.24
C GLU A 44 -8.95 -7.03 8.74
N ARG A 45 -9.26 -5.77 9.03
CA ARG A 45 -10.51 -5.15 8.62
C ARG A 45 -10.65 -5.06 7.10
N LEU A 46 -9.55 -4.75 6.40
CA LEU A 46 -9.53 -4.69 4.94
C LEU A 46 -9.90 -6.04 4.32
N SER A 47 -9.31 -7.15 4.78
CA SER A 47 -9.63 -8.48 4.24
C SER A 47 -11.11 -8.82 4.43
N LYS A 48 -11.68 -8.53 5.62
CA LYS A 48 -13.09 -8.76 5.91
C LYS A 48 -14.00 -7.96 4.98
N LEU A 49 -13.67 -6.69 4.69
CA LEU A 49 -14.44 -5.87 3.75
C LEU A 49 -14.42 -6.46 2.33
N LEU A 50 -13.26 -6.93 1.88
CA LEU A 50 -13.09 -7.55 0.56
C LEU A 50 -13.86 -8.87 0.46
N GLU A 51 -13.85 -9.69 1.51
CA GLU A 51 -14.65 -10.92 1.57
C GLU A 51 -16.16 -10.63 1.52
N LEU A 52 -16.64 -9.68 2.33
CA LEU A 52 -18.06 -9.38 2.43
C LEU A 52 -18.64 -8.75 1.15
N ARG A 53 -17.88 -7.89 0.47
CA ARG A 53 -18.39 -7.10 -0.67
C ARG A 53 -18.03 -7.69 -2.04
N TYR A 54 -16.92 -8.40 -2.13
CA TYR A 54 -16.39 -8.94 -3.39
C TYR A 54 -16.30 -10.47 -3.39
N HIS A 55 -16.71 -11.14 -2.31
CA HIS A 55 -16.63 -12.61 -2.16
C HIS A 55 -15.23 -13.16 -2.44
N ARG A 56 -14.21 -12.35 -2.13
CA ARG A 56 -12.81 -12.66 -2.40
C ARG A 56 -12.04 -12.75 -1.11
N GLN A 57 -11.56 -13.93 -0.78
CA GLN A 57 -10.75 -14.15 0.40
C GLN A 57 -9.27 -13.87 0.09
N PHE A 58 -8.65 -13.12 0.99
CA PHE A 58 -7.22 -12.85 0.96
C PHE A 58 -6.58 -13.42 2.23
N PRO A 59 -6.06 -14.66 2.20
CA PRO A 59 -5.38 -15.22 3.35
C PRO A 59 -4.08 -14.45 3.61
N TRP A 60 -3.99 -13.63 4.66
CA TRP A 60 -2.79 -12.80 4.93
C TRP A 60 -1.60 -13.55 5.57
N ASN A 61 -1.55 -14.88 5.41
CA ASN A 61 -0.52 -15.75 5.98
C ASN A 61 0.84 -15.63 5.29
N SER A 62 0.91 -14.92 4.16
CA SER A 62 2.14 -14.63 3.43
C SER A 62 2.18 -13.18 2.95
N ASP A 63 3.39 -12.65 2.79
CA ASP A 63 3.59 -11.30 2.25
C ASP A 63 3.05 -11.15 0.82
N ASP A 64 3.09 -12.23 0.03
CA ASP A 64 2.56 -12.23 -1.34
C ASP A 64 1.04 -12.08 -1.35
N HIS A 65 0.35 -12.72 -0.42
CA HIS A 65 -1.10 -12.55 -0.28
C HIS A 65 -1.46 -11.15 0.23
N ILE A 66 -0.70 -10.59 1.18
CA ILE A 66 -0.90 -9.22 1.64
C ILE A 66 -0.68 -8.24 0.48
N ARG A 67 0.37 -8.45 -0.33
CA ARG A 67 0.61 -7.66 -1.54
C ARG A 67 -0.56 -7.74 -2.53
N SER A 68 -1.04 -8.94 -2.83
CA SER A 68 -2.17 -9.17 -3.72
C SER A 68 -3.45 -8.48 -3.21
N MET A 69 -3.69 -8.54 -1.90
CA MET A 69 -4.81 -7.87 -1.25
C MET A 69 -4.75 -6.35 -1.41
N ILE A 70 -3.59 -5.75 -1.10
CA ILE A 70 -3.38 -4.29 -1.22
C ILE A 70 -3.52 -3.85 -2.68
N GLN A 71 -2.95 -4.61 -3.64
CA GLN A 71 -3.08 -4.32 -5.07
C GLN A 71 -4.54 -4.38 -5.52
N PHE A 72 -5.30 -5.38 -5.09
CA PHE A 72 -6.72 -5.46 -5.41
C PHE A 72 -7.50 -4.28 -4.80
N ALA A 73 -7.32 -4.05 -3.50
CA ALA A 73 -7.99 -2.98 -2.78
C ALA A 73 -7.71 -1.60 -3.39
N SER A 74 -6.48 -1.34 -3.86
CA SER A 74 -6.10 -0.06 -4.48
C SER A 74 -6.91 0.28 -5.74
N ARG A 75 -7.45 -0.72 -6.44
CA ARG A 75 -8.22 -0.55 -7.69
C ARG A 75 -9.73 -0.47 -7.46
N VAL A 76 -10.19 -0.76 -6.25
CA VAL A 76 -11.60 -0.82 -5.90
C VAL A 76 -12.12 0.59 -5.59
N GLN A 77 -13.23 0.99 -6.21
CA GLN A 77 -13.88 2.29 -5.97
C GLN A 77 -14.87 2.24 -4.80
N ASP A 78 -14.48 1.63 -3.70
CA ASP A 78 -15.30 1.52 -2.48
C ASP A 78 -14.67 2.35 -1.36
N GLN A 79 -15.43 3.30 -0.82
CA GLN A 79 -14.93 4.28 0.14
C GLN A 79 -14.43 3.64 1.44
N ASP A 80 -15.10 2.59 1.94
CA ASP A 80 -14.69 1.96 3.20
C ASP A 80 -13.41 1.15 3.01
N ILE A 81 -13.27 0.49 1.86
CA ILE A 81 -12.05 -0.23 1.48
C ILE A 81 -10.88 0.75 1.30
N GLN A 82 -11.10 1.87 0.62
CA GLN A 82 -10.08 2.91 0.46
C GLN A 82 -9.68 3.53 1.80
N ARG A 83 -10.65 3.77 2.68
CA ARG A 83 -10.40 4.28 4.04
C ARG A 83 -9.53 3.31 4.84
N GLU A 84 -9.87 2.02 4.86
CA GLU A 84 -9.08 1.03 5.60
C GLU A 84 -7.68 0.83 5.00
N LEU A 85 -7.57 0.87 3.68
CA LEU A 85 -6.29 0.79 2.99
C LEU A 85 -5.38 1.99 3.32
N LEU A 86 -5.94 3.20 3.38
CA LEU A 86 -5.22 4.40 3.80
C LEU A 86 -4.80 4.33 5.27
N LEU A 87 -5.68 3.91 6.16
CA LEU A 87 -5.38 3.78 7.59
C LEU A 87 -4.29 2.73 7.84
N PHE A 88 -4.34 1.61 7.12
CA PHE A 88 -3.24 0.64 7.10
C PHE A 88 -1.91 1.31 6.71
N TYR A 89 -1.89 2.00 5.57
CA TYR A 89 -0.68 2.63 5.03
C TYR A 89 -0.10 3.68 6.00
N LEU A 90 -0.93 4.52 6.62
CA LEU A 90 -0.48 5.54 7.58
C LEU A 90 0.08 4.95 8.88
N ASN A 91 -0.34 3.74 9.26
CA ASN A 91 0.16 3.04 10.45
C ASN A 91 1.37 2.14 10.16
N CYS A 92 1.85 2.12 8.91
CA CYS A 92 3.06 1.41 8.52
C CYS A 92 4.32 2.25 8.84
N SER A 93 5.40 1.57 9.23
CA SER A 93 6.71 2.19 9.38
C SER A 93 7.22 2.77 8.04
N PRO A 94 8.15 3.74 8.05
CA PRO A 94 8.70 4.29 6.80
C PRO A 94 9.25 3.23 5.84
N THR A 95 9.90 2.19 6.38
CA THR A 95 10.42 1.07 5.58
C THR A 95 9.31 0.29 4.88
N VAL A 96 8.20 0.02 5.57
CA VAL A 96 7.05 -0.66 4.98
C VAL A 96 6.38 0.22 3.92
N GLN A 97 6.22 1.51 4.18
CA GLN A 97 5.65 2.44 3.20
C GLN A 97 6.48 2.51 1.92
N GLU A 98 7.80 2.54 2.04
CA GLU A 98 8.71 2.53 0.88
C GLU A 98 8.62 1.21 0.11
N TYR A 99 8.57 0.08 0.82
CA TYR A 99 8.37 -1.23 0.21
C TYR A 99 7.06 -1.31 -0.60
N LEU A 100 5.97 -0.73 -0.08
CA LEU A 100 4.68 -0.70 -0.77
C LEU A 100 4.70 0.19 -2.03
N LYS A 101 5.43 1.31 -1.99
CA LYS A 101 5.59 2.22 -3.16
C LYS A 101 6.46 1.61 -4.24
N THR A 102 7.64 1.12 -3.87
CA THR A 102 8.63 0.56 -4.81
C THR A 102 8.12 -0.70 -5.52
N GLY A 103 7.23 -1.46 -4.88
CA GLY A 103 6.55 -2.58 -5.51
C GLY A 103 5.44 -2.20 -6.50
N GLY A 104 5.15 -0.92 -6.72
CA GLY A 104 4.01 -0.45 -7.54
C GLY A 104 2.65 -0.89 -6.99
N ILE A 105 2.59 -1.19 -5.68
CA ILE A 105 1.41 -1.74 -4.99
C ILE A 105 0.48 -0.59 -4.58
N VAL A 106 1.07 0.57 -4.29
CA VAL A 106 0.46 1.75 -3.71
C VAL A 106 1.02 2.96 -4.47
N ASP A 107 0.22 3.57 -5.34
CA ASP A 107 0.58 4.86 -5.93
C ASP A 107 0.05 5.99 -5.03
N GLY A 108 0.95 6.87 -4.59
CA GLY A 108 0.60 8.00 -3.71
C GLY A 108 -0.47 8.93 -4.29
N SER A 109 -0.69 8.89 -5.61
CA SER A 109 -1.76 9.63 -6.29
C SER A 109 -3.13 8.93 -6.25
N HIS A 110 -3.20 7.63 -5.99
CA HIS A 110 -4.45 6.85 -6.06
C HIS A 110 -5.33 6.92 -4.81
N TYR A 111 -4.77 7.30 -3.66
CA TYR A 111 -5.51 7.36 -2.38
C TYR A 111 -6.29 8.65 -2.16
N ILE A 112 -6.00 9.67 -2.98
CA ILE A 112 -6.60 11.01 -2.87
C ILE A 112 -7.25 11.36 -4.22
N HIS A 113 -8.22 10.56 -4.66
CA HIS A 113 -9.26 11.11 -5.51
C HIS A 113 -10.33 11.70 -4.60
N ASN A 114 -10.17 12.99 -4.32
CA ASN A 114 -11.23 13.80 -3.73
C ASN A 114 -12.48 13.67 -4.61
N ALA A 115 -13.63 13.50 -3.95
CA ALA A 115 -14.93 13.64 -4.55
C ALA A 115 -15.09 15.05 -5.15
N GLU A 116 -14.72 15.25 -6.40
CA GLU A 116 -15.09 16.42 -7.19
C GLU A 116 -15.89 15.98 -8.40
N SER A 117 -17.21 15.83 -8.22
CA SER A 117 -18.23 15.94 -9.28
C SER A 117 -19.64 16.06 -8.66
N GLY A 118 -19.78 16.96 -7.68
CA GLY A 118 -21.09 17.40 -7.19
C GLY A 118 -21.64 18.48 -8.12
N ASN A 119 -22.57 18.06 -8.96
CA ASN A 119 -23.39 18.82 -9.90
C ASN A 119 -23.81 20.22 -9.40
N GLY A 120 -23.65 21.24 -10.23
CA GLY A 120 -24.11 22.60 -9.93
C GLY A 120 -23.98 23.59 -11.07
N ASN A 121 -24.41 23.22 -12.29
CA ASN A 121 -24.61 24.20 -13.36
C ASN A 121 -26.11 24.31 -13.68
N SER A 122 -26.83 25.06 -12.86
CA SER A 122 -28.16 25.56 -13.19
C SER A 122 -28.02 26.64 -14.26
N ARG A 123 -28.39 26.30 -15.48
CA ARG A 123 -28.66 27.27 -16.55
C ARG A 123 -29.93 28.06 -16.23
N PRO A 124 -29.94 29.40 -16.35
CA PRO A 124 -31.09 30.10 -16.91
C PRO A 124 -31.13 29.97 -18.44
#